data_AF-A0A9X6M6B3-F1
#
_entry.id   AF-A0A9X6M6B3-F1
#
_cell.length_a   1.000
_cell.length_b   1.000
_cell.length_c   1.000
_cell.angle_alpha   90.00
_cell.angle_beta   90.00
_cell.angle_gamma   90.00
#
_symmetry.space_group_name_H-M   'P 1'
#
loop_
_entity.id
_entity.type
_entity.pdbx_description
1 polymer ?
#
loop_
_entity_poly.entity_id
_entity_poly.type
_entity_poly.pdbx_seq_one_letter_code
_entity_poly.pdbx_strand_id
1 'polypeptide(L)'
;MDTEQWNGIRDSLEKSYWTKEVAETLGISDSYLRKWCLELEKNGYKFIKVKDGKNRENRAFTEHDLLALRKFQSLIGNSGTTRSTAAKVIAEEYSLEDRNGGTGIVPAPLIRDNDREKALEKLKNLAFNDWKDELKAELREEIKQELKEEIQQHMKEA
;
A
#
# COMPACT_ATOMS: atom_id res chain seq x y z
N MET A 1 -15.99 -5.32 27.03
CA MET A 1 -16.47 -4.63 25.82
C MET A 1 -15.70 -3.32 25.86
N ASP A 2 -14.67 -3.08 25.05
CA ASP A 2 -14.57 -3.29 23.60
C ASP A 2 -13.11 -3.52 23.17
N THR A 3 -12.88 -4.53 22.32
CA THR A 3 -11.58 -4.85 21.72
C THR A 3 -11.72 -5.03 20.22
N GLU A 4 -12.31 -4.08 19.49
CA GLU A 4 -12.58 -4.23 18.05
C GLU A 4 -12.49 -2.92 17.24
N GLN A 5 -11.43 -2.11 17.40
CA GLN A 5 -11.30 -0.88 16.57
C GLN A 5 -9.96 -0.66 15.86
N TRP A 6 -9.05 -1.64 15.81
CA TRP A 6 -7.75 -1.46 15.13
C TRP A 6 -7.56 -2.27 13.85
N ASN A 7 -8.59 -2.95 13.33
CA ASN A 7 -8.48 -3.68 12.06
C ASN A 7 -8.76 -2.85 10.79
N GLY A 8 -9.23 -1.60 10.90
CA GLY A 8 -9.69 -0.82 9.75
C GLY A 8 -8.61 -0.07 8.96
N ILE A 9 -7.41 0.14 9.51
CA ILE A 9 -6.37 1.00 8.87
C ILE A 9 -5.36 0.19 8.06
N ARG A 10 -5.35 -1.15 8.21
CA ARG A 10 -4.42 -2.03 7.48
C ARG A 10 -4.76 -2.22 6.00
N ASP A 11 -6.01 -1.94 5.61
CA ASP A 11 -6.57 -2.43 4.34
C ASP A 11 -6.64 -1.40 3.20
N SER A 12 -6.28 -0.14 3.44
CA SER A 12 -6.40 0.92 2.41
C SER A 12 -5.12 1.28 1.67
N LEU A 13 -4.00 0.60 1.96
CA LEU A 13 -2.74 0.77 1.21
C LEU A 13 -2.52 -0.41 0.27
N GLU A 14 -3.03 -0.29 -0.95
CA GLU A 14 -2.83 -1.27 -2.02
C GLU A 14 -1.32 -1.49 -2.23
N LYS A 15 -0.86 -2.72 -1.98
CA LYS A 15 0.57 -3.05 -2.06
C LYS A 15 1.05 -2.93 -3.50
N SER A 16 2.09 -2.12 -3.69
CA SER A 16 2.69 -1.87 -5.01
C SER A 16 4.02 -2.62 -5.15
N TYR A 17 4.04 -3.60 -6.03
CA TYR A 17 5.21 -4.40 -6.37
C TYR A 17 6.01 -3.75 -7.50
N TRP A 18 7.33 -3.88 -7.42
CA TRP A 18 8.25 -3.38 -8.45
C TRP A 18 8.57 -4.47 -9.47
N THR A 19 9.04 -4.05 -10.67
CA THR A 19 9.40 -4.97 -11.77
C THR A 19 10.28 -6.13 -11.31
N LYS A 20 11.26 -5.88 -10.43
CA LYS A 20 12.17 -6.92 -9.92
C LYS A 20 11.44 -7.95 -9.08
N GLU A 21 10.62 -7.50 -8.13
CA GLU A 21 9.86 -8.36 -7.23
C GLU A 21 8.83 -9.20 -7.99
N VAL A 22 8.17 -8.59 -8.98
CA VAL A 22 7.22 -9.30 -9.87
C VAL A 22 7.94 -10.34 -10.72
N ALA A 23 9.10 -10.00 -11.28
CA ALA A 23 9.90 -10.91 -12.08
C ALA A 23 10.39 -12.12 -11.26
N GLU A 24 10.90 -11.87 -10.05
CA GLU A 24 11.30 -12.89 -9.09
C GLU A 24 10.12 -13.79 -8.70
N THR A 25 8.96 -13.20 -8.40
CA THR A 25 7.74 -13.95 -8.00
C THR A 25 7.23 -14.85 -9.12
N LEU A 26 7.32 -14.40 -10.38
CA LEU A 26 6.90 -15.17 -11.56
C LEU A 26 7.99 -16.14 -12.06
N GLY A 27 9.20 -16.08 -11.49
CA GLY A 27 10.35 -16.87 -11.92
C GLY A 27 10.82 -16.57 -13.34
N ILE A 28 10.66 -15.32 -13.81
CA ILE A 28 11.05 -14.87 -15.15
C ILE A 28 12.08 -13.76 -15.08
N SER A 29 12.78 -13.49 -16.19
CA SER A 29 13.69 -12.34 -16.25
C SER A 29 12.95 -11.02 -16.44
N ASP A 30 13.51 -9.93 -15.93
CA ASP A 30 13.00 -8.55 -16.12
C ASP A 30 12.71 -8.22 -17.59
N SER A 31 13.56 -8.71 -18.49
CA SER A 31 13.41 -8.52 -19.94
C SER A 31 12.19 -9.25 -20.49
N TYR A 32 11.84 -10.42 -19.94
CA TYR A 32 10.68 -11.19 -20.33
C TYR A 32 9.39 -10.59 -19.77
N LEU A 33 9.41 -10.16 -18.51
CA LEU A 33 8.32 -9.41 -17.89
C LEU A 33 8.01 -8.13 -18.68
N ARG A 34 9.04 -7.37 -19.11
CA ARG A 34 8.85 -6.17 -19.92
C ARG A 34 8.19 -6.48 -21.27
N LYS A 35 8.55 -7.58 -21.93
CA LYS A 35 7.90 -8.01 -23.18
C LYS A 35 6.42 -8.35 -22.95
N TRP A 36 6.10 -9.03 -21.86
CA TRP A 36 4.71 -9.34 -21.52
C TRP A 36 3.90 -8.09 -21.22
N CYS A 37 4.46 -7.16 -20.45
CA CYS A 37 3.80 -5.88 -20.17
C CYS A 37 3.49 -5.12 -21.46
N LEU A 38 4.44 -5.08 -22.41
CA LEU A 38 4.22 -4.41 -23.70
C LEU A 38 3.14 -5.11 -24.54
N GLU A 39 3.10 -6.44 -24.53
CA GLU A 39 2.07 -7.20 -25.24
C GLU A 39 0.69 -6.95 -24.63
N LEU A 40 0.58 -6.95 -23.30
CA LEU A 40 -0.64 -6.62 -22.57
C LEU A 40 -1.08 -5.16 -22.85
N GLU A 41 -0.16 -4.20 -22.81
CA GLU A 41 -0.44 -2.78 -23.15
C GLU A 41 -0.93 -2.62 -24.59
N LYS A 42 -0.36 -3.36 -25.53
CA LYS A 42 -0.77 -3.36 -26.95
C LYS A 42 -2.20 -3.89 -27.14
N ASN A 43 -2.62 -4.84 -26.30
CA ASN A 43 -3.94 -5.45 -26.37
C ASN A 43 -4.97 -4.76 -25.44
N GLY A 44 -4.63 -3.59 -24.86
CA GLY A 44 -5.56 -2.73 -24.14
C GLY A 44 -5.46 -2.75 -22.62
N TYR A 45 -4.61 -3.61 -22.04
CA TYR A 45 -4.38 -3.63 -20.60
C TYR A 45 -3.56 -2.40 -20.16
N LYS A 46 -3.91 -1.75 -19.04
CA LYS A 46 -3.19 -0.55 -18.57
C LYS A 46 -2.54 -0.79 -17.22
N PHE A 47 -1.20 -0.75 -17.21
CA PHE A 47 -0.42 -0.72 -15.98
C PHE A 47 -0.35 0.69 -15.39
N ILE A 48 -0.24 0.76 -14.07
CA ILE A 48 -0.04 2.04 -13.39
C ILE A 48 1.44 2.44 -13.55
N LYS A 49 1.67 3.67 -14.02
CA LYS A 49 3.00 4.23 -14.24
C LYS A 49 3.26 5.31 -13.18
N VAL A 50 4.29 5.11 -12.39
CA VAL A 50 4.79 6.09 -11.42
C VAL A 50 6.03 6.76 -11.98
N LYS A 51 6.09 8.09 -11.91
CA LYS A 51 7.29 8.84 -12.25
C LYS A 51 8.23 8.79 -11.05
N ASP A 52 9.41 8.23 -11.25
CA ASP A 52 10.48 8.35 -10.27
C ASP A 52 11.00 9.80 -10.22
N GLY A 53 11.67 10.19 -9.14
CA GLY A 53 12.27 11.53 -8.96
C GLY A 53 13.31 11.91 -10.02
N LYS A 54 13.66 10.96 -10.92
CA LYS A 54 14.51 11.15 -12.11
C LYS A 54 13.73 11.24 -13.43
N ASN A 55 12.41 11.51 -13.39
CA ASN A 55 11.51 11.54 -14.56
C ASN A 55 11.46 10.23 -15.35
N ARG A 56 11.82 9.09 -14.74
CA ARG A 56 11.69 7.77 -15.38
C ARG A 56 10.34 7.18 -15.03
N GLU A 57 9.58 6.79 -16.05
CA GLU A 57 8.32 6.07 -15.86
C GLU A 57 8.63 4.64 -15.45
N ASN A 58 8.42 4.33 -14.18
CA ASN A 58 8.47 2.98 -13.66
C ASN A 58 7.04 2.43 -13.56
N ARG A 59 6.85 1.15 -13.87
CA ARG A 59 5.56 0.48 -13.67
C ARG A 59 5.45 0.10 -12.20
N ALA A 60 4.39 0.51 -11.55
CA ALA A 60 4.00 0.04 -10.23
C ALA A 60 2.92 -1.03 -10.45
N PHE A 61 3.23 -2.27 -10.09
CA PHE A 61 2.33 -3.39 -10.26
C PHE A 61 1.50 -3.56 -8.99
N THR A 62 0.20 -3.71 -9.11
CA THR A 62 -0.65 -4.05 -7.96
C THR A 62 -0.82 -5.56 -7.84
N GLU A 63 -1.50 -6.02 -6.79
CA GLU A 63 -1.84 -7.45 -6.66
C GLU A 63 -2.68 -7.94 -7.84
N HIS A 64 -3.58 -7.09 -8.36
CA HIS A 64 -4.35 -7.37 -9.56
C HIS A 64 -3.45 -7.59 -10.80
N ASP A 65 -2.40 -6.78 -10.96
CA ASP A 65 -1.43 -6.98 -12.04
C ASP A 65 -0.70 -8.32 -11.92
N LEU A 66 -0.36 -8.73 -10.70
CA LEU A 66 0.33 -9.99 -10.45
C LEU A 66 -0.55 -11.19 -10.80
N LEU A 67 -1.84 -11.14 -10.46
CA LEU A 67 -2.82 -12.16 -10.84
C LEU A 67 -2.97 -12.25 -12.37
N ALA A 68 -3.13 -11.09 -13.03
CA ALA A 68 -3.21 -11.01 -14.50
C ALA A 68 -1.96 -11.61 -15.16
N LEU A 69 -0.76 -11.29 -14.67
CA LEU A 69 0.51 -11.81 -15.19
C LEU A 69 0.69 -13.32 -14.94
N ARG A 70 0.25 -13.84 -13.79
CA ARG A 70 0.29 -15.28 -13.50
C ARG A 70 -0.67 -16.05 -14.42
N LYS A 71 -1.86 -15.51 -14.67
CA LYS A 71 -2.82 -16.10 -15.60
C LYS A 71 -2.28 -16.03 -17.03
N PHE A 72 -1.69 -14.91 -17.43
CA PHE A 72 -1.00 -14.75 -18.70
C PHE A 72 0.09 -15.82 -18.90
N GLN A 73 0.95 -16.03 -17.89
CA GLN A 73 1.99 -17.08 -17.89
C GLN A 73 1.41 -18.48 -18.10
N SER A 74 0.26 -18.77 -17.47
CA SER A 74 -0.41 -20.06 -17.62
C SER A 74 -0.98 -20.25 -19.03
N LEU A 75 -1.55 -19.19 -19.62
CA LEU A 75 -2.12 -19.23 -20.96
C LEU A 75 -1.06 -19.45 -22.05
N ILE A 76 0.07 -18.76 -21.97
CA ILE A 76 1.18 -18.93 -22.93
C ILE A 76 1.93 -20.26 -22.75
N GLY A 77 1.82 -20.90 -21.57
CA GLY A 77 2.40 -22.22 -21.30
C GLY A 77 1.60 -23.35 -21.94
N ASN A 78 0.31 -23.15 -22.18
CA ASN A 78 -0.52 -24.08 -22.92
C ASN A 78 -0.26 -23.93 -24.43
N SER A 79 0.21 -24.99 -25.07
CA SER A 79 0.73 -25.05 -26.46
C SER A 79 -0.25 -24.62 -27.58
N GLY A 80 -1.48 -24.24 -27.24
CA GLY A 80 -2.50 -23.77 -28.19
C GLY A 80 -2.74 -22.26 -28.22
N THR A 81 -2.14 -21.46 -27.32
CA THR A 81 -2.47 -20.02 -27.23
C THR A 81 -1.30 -19.15 -27.65
N THR A 82 -1.54 -18.26 -28.62
CA THR A 82 -0.52 -17.26 -28.98
C THR A 82 -0.41 -16.18 -27.90
N ARG A 83 0.75 -15.54 -27.77
CA ARG A 83 0.95 -14.46 -26.79
C ARG A 83 -0.04 -13.30 -26.95
N SER A 84 -0.40 -12.97 -28.19
CA SER A 84 -1.38 -11.91 -28.46
C SER A 84 -2.80 -12.35 -28.07
N THR A 85 -3.18 -13.60 -28.35
CA THR A 85 -4.48 -14.14 -27.90
C THR A 85 -4.57 -14.17 -26.38
N ALA A 86 -3.52 -14.65 -25.71
CA ALA A 86 -3.45 -14.64 -24.24
C ALA A 86 -3.54 -13.21 -23.70
N ALA A 87 -2.83 -12.26 -24.31
CA ALA A 87 -2.84 -10.87 -23.86
C ALA A 87 -4.23 -10.23 -24.01
N LYS A 88 -4.93 -10.55 -25.11
CA LYS A 88 -6.30 -10.09 -25.34
C LYS A 88 -7.28 -10.64 -24.31
N VAL A 89 -7.21 -11.95 -24.01
CA VAL A 89 -8.05 -12.58 -22.97
C VAL A 89 -7.81 -11.91 -21.62
N ILE A 90 -6.55 -11.69 -21.23
CA ILE A 90 -6.23 -11.02 -19.97
C ILE A 90 -6.65 -9.55 -19.97
N ALA A 91 -6.49 -8.84 -21.09
CA ALA A 91 -6.94 -7.46 -21.19
C ALA A 91 -8.47 -7.34 -21.07
N GLU A 92 -9.23 -8.31 -21.58
CA GLU A 92 -10.69 -8.36 -21.43
C GLU A 92 -11.11 -8.77 -20.01
N GLU A 93 -10.49 -9.82 -19.44
CA GLU A 93 -10.86 -10.40 -18.13
C GLU A 93 -10.39 -9.55 -16.93
N TYR A 94 -9.29 -8.81 -17.08
CA TYR A 94 -8.68 -8.01 -16.01
C TYR A 94 -8.67 -6.51 -16.33
N SER A 95 -9.56 -6.05 -17.23
CA SER A 95 -9.66 -4.65 -17.63
C SER A 95 -9.87 -3.71 -16.44
N LEU A 96 -9.42 -2.46 -16.59
CA LEU A 96 -9.50 -1.42 -15.56
C LEU A 96 -10.90 -1.17 -15.01
N GLU A 97 -11.95 -1.54 -15.75
CA GLU A 97 -13.34 -1.42 -15.32
C GLU A 97 -13.62 -2.27 -14.06
N ASP A 98 -12.93 -3.41 -13.89
CA ASP A 98 -13.04 -4.27 -12.71
C ASP A 98 -12.12 -3.86 -11.54
N ARG A 99 -11.18 -2.93 -11.76
CA ARG A 99 -10.31 -2.41 -10.67
C ARG A 99 -11.03 -1.44 -9.76
N ASN A 100 -12.04 -0.76 -10.27
CA ASN A 100 -12.90 0.13 -9.52
C ASN A 100 -14.24 -0.54 -9.31
N GLY A 101 -14.32 -1.51 -8.39
CA GLY A 101 -15.61 -2.08 -7.99
C GLY A 101 -16.60 -0.98 -7.63
N GLY A 102 -17.46 -0.58 -8.58
CA GLY A 102 -18.62 0.31 -8.43
C GLY A 102 -18.39 1.76 -7.99
N THR A 103 -17.23 2.17 -7.46
CA THR A 103 -17.03 3.52 -6.93
C THR A 103 -15.77 4.16 -7.50
N GLY A 104 -15.93 5.25 -8.25
CA GLY A 104 -14.86 6.04 -8.87
C GLY A 104 -13.96 6.75 -7.86
N ILE A 105 -13.29 5.99 -7.00
CA ILE A 105 -12.29 6.47 -6.05
C ILE A 105 -10.93 6.32 -6.72
N VAL A 106 -10.27 7.47 -6.90
CA VAL A 106 -8.89 7.59 -7.38
C VAL A 106 -8.00 6.61 -6.60
N PRO A 107 -7.18 5.77 -7.26
CA PRO A 107 -6.34 4.83 -6.53
C PRO A 107 -5.45 5.58 -5.54
N ALA A 108 -5.38 5.04 -4.31
CA ALA A 108 -4.54 5.57 -3.25
C ALA A 108 -3.09 5.75 -3.77
N PRO A 109 -2.34 6.76 -3.28
CA PRO A 109 -0.99 7.02 -3.77
C PRO A 109 -0.15 5.74 -3.67
N LEU A 110 0.31 5.21 -4.81
CA LEU A 110 1.16 4.03 -4.87
C LEU A 110 2.54 4.37 -4.27
N ILE A 111 2.78 3.94 -3.03
CA ILE A 111 4.05 4.18 -2.31
C ILE A 111 5.01 3.02 -2.62
N ARG A 112 6.30 3.32 -2.92
CA ARG A 112 7.32 2.27 -3.13
C ARG A 112 7.40 1.39 -1.86
N ASP A 113 7.65 0.08 -1.96
CA ASP A 113 7.76 -0.77 -0.76
C ASP A 113 8.87 -0.29 0.21
N ASN A 114 10.00 0.24 -0.29
CA ASN A 114 11.04 0.87 0.54
C ASN A 114 10.60 2.21 1.19
N ASP A 115 9.64 2.90 0.59
CA ASP A 115 9.04 4.12 1.14
C ASP A 115 7.82 3.81 2.02
N ARG A 116 7.21 2.62 1.88
CA ARG A 116 6.10 2.14 2.71
C ARG A 116 6.57 1.87 4.13
N GLU A 117 7.68 1.15 4.29
CA GLU A 117 8.23 0.89 5.62
C GLU A 117 8.65 2.20 6.29
N LYS A 118 9.28 3.11 5.53
CA LYS A 118 9.64 4.45 6.01
C LYS A 118 8.42 5.31 6.34
N ALA A 119 7.35 5.24 5.55
CA ALA A 119 6.10 5.96 5.79
C ALA A 119 5.36 5.39 7.01
N LEU A 120 5.33 4.07 7.16
CA LEU A 120 4.74 3.38 8.29
C LEU A 120 5.52 3.68 9.57
N GLU A 121 6.85 3.67 9.50
CA GLU A 121 7.72 4.03 10.60
C GLU A 121 7.53 5.50 11.00
N LYS A 122 7.41 6.40 10.01
CA LYS A 122 7.10 7.81 10.28
C LYS A 122 5.72 7.98 10.93
N LEU A 123 4.72 7.23 10.47
CA LEU A 123 3.37 7.24 11.05
C LEU A 123 3.36 6.71 12.49
N LYS A 124 4.05 5.60 12.75
CA LYS A 124 4.23 5.04 14.11
C LYS A 124 4.92 6.05 15.03
N ASN A 125 5.97 6.71 14.55
CA ASN A 125 6.69 7.71 15.33
C ASN A 125 5.82 8.94 15.62
N LEU A 126 4.99 9.39 14.67
CA LEU A 126 4.03 10.47 14.92
C LEU A 126 3.00 10.07 15.99
N ALA A 127 2.33 8.92 15.80
CA ALA A 127 1.35 8.42 16.76
C ALA A 127 1.95 8.20 18.16
N PHE A 128 3.18 7.70 18.24
CA PHE A 128 3.88 7.52 19.51
C PHE A 128 4.25 8.84 20.18
N ASN A 129 4.67 9.86 19.42
CA ASN A 129 4.97 11.17 19.97
C ASN A 129 3.72 11.89 20.47
N ASP A 130 2.62 11.83 19.71
CA ASP A 130 1.34 12.41 20.12
C ASP A 130 0.87 11.79 21.44
N TRP A 131 0.91 10.45 21.53
CA TRP A 131 0.55 9.75 22.77
C TRP A 131 1.49 10.09 23.94
N LYS A 132 2.79 10.22 23.67
CA LYS A 132 3.79 10.59 24.70
C LYS A 132 3.54 12.00 25.24
N ASP A 133 3.13 12.93 24.38
CA ASP A 133 2.84 14.30 24.80
C ASP A 133 1.54 14.39 25.60
N GLU A 134 0.54 13.60 25.23
CA GLU A 134 -0.71 13.43 26.00
C GLU A 134 -0.45 12.85 27.39
N LEU A 135 0.31 11.76 27.50
CA LEU A 135 0.67 11.13 28.77
C LEU A 135 1.45 12.08 29.69
N LYS A 136 2.37 12.88 29.11
CA LYS A 136 3.10 13.90 29.88
C LYS A 136 2.21 15.06 30.32
N ALA A 137 1.18 15.40 29.56
CA ALA A 137 0.22 16.44 29.95
C ALA A 137 -0.62 15.96 31.13
N GLU A 138 -1.13 14.73 31.09
CA GLU A 138 -1.88 14.12 32.19
C GLU A 138 -1.04 14.07 33.47
N LEU A 139 0.19 13.54 33.41
CA LEU A 139 1.08 13.48 34.57
C LEU A 139 1.38 14.86 35.16
N ARG A 140 1.50 15.89 34.31
CA ARG A 140 1.71 17.27 34.76
C ARG A 140 0.49 17.84 35.47
N GLU A 141 -0.70 17.55 35.00
CA GLU A 141 -1.93 18.00 35.66
C GLU A 141 -2.18 17.25 36.96
N GLU A 142 -1.86 15.97 37.02
CA GLU A 142 -1.96 15.17 38.26
C GLU A 142 -1.01 15.70 39.35
N ILE A 143 0.27 15.93 39.01
CA ILE A 143 1.25 16.54 39.93
C ILE A 143 0.82 17.95 40.38
N LYS A 144 0.24 18.75 39.47
CA LYS A 144 -0.29 20.08 39.83
C LYS A 144 -1.46 19.98 40.79
N GLN A 145 -2.34 18.98 40.63
CA GLN A 145 -3.47 18.77 41.51
C GLN A 145 -3.01 18.33 42.90
N GLU A 146 -2.13 17.33 43.00
CA GLU A 146 -1.56 16.89 44.29
C GLU A 146 -0.88 18.04 45.03
N LEU A 147 -0.03 18.82 44.37
CA LEU A 147 0.65 19.94 45.01
C LEU A 147 -0.33 21.01 45.50
N LYS A 148 -1.42 21.25 44.75
CA LYS A 148 -2.47 22.18 45.14
C LYS A 148 -3.25 21.68 46.35
N GLU A 149 -3.52 20.37 46.42
CA GLU A 149 -4.18 19.73 47.56
C GLU A 149 -3.31 19.80 48.82
N GLU A 150 -2.01 19.49 48.72
CA GLU A 150 -1.06 19.61 49.85
C GLU A 150 -0.98 21.04 50.40
N ILE A 151 -0.88 22.05 49.53
CA ILE A 151 -0.84 23.46 49.95
C ILE A 151 -2.14 23.84 50.67
N GLN A 152 -3.29 23.40 50.17
CA GLN A 152 -4.58 23.68 50.82
C GLN A 152 -4.73 22.97 52.16
N GLN A 153 -4.19 21.77 52.29
CA GLN A 153 -4.18 21.01 53.54
C GLN A 153 -3.35 21.74 54.60
N HIS A 154 -2.13 22.17 54.26
CA HIS A 154 -1.26 22.92 55.17
C HIS A 154 -1.82 24.29 55.57
N MET A 155 -2.54 25.00 54.70
CA MET A 155 -3.20 26.26 55.07
C MET A 155 -4.42 26.08 55.98
N LYS A 156 -5.03 24.89 56.04
CA LYS A 156 -6.17 24.61 56.93
C LYS A 156 -5.74 24.17 58.33
N GLU A 157 -4.52 23.63 58.45
CA GLU A 157 -3.96 23.14 59.70
C GLU A 157 -3.15 24.22 60.47
N ALA A 158 -2.89 25.37 59.85
CA ALA A 158 -2.25 26.55 60.44
C ALA A 158 -3.27 27.61 60.90
#